data_AF-A0A0K2F647-F1
#
_entry.id   AF-A0A0K2F647-F1
#
_cell.length_a   1.000
_cell.length_b   1.000
_cell.length_c   1.000
_cell.angle_alpha   90.00
_cell.angle_beta   90.00
_cell.angle_gamma   90.00
#
_symmetry.space_group_name_H-M   'P 1'
#
loop_
_entity.id
_entity.type
_entity.pdbx_description
1 polymer ?
#
loop_
_entity_poly.entity_id
_entity_poly.type
_entity_poly.pdbx_seq_one_letter_code
_entity_poly.pdbx_strand_id
1 'polypeptide(L)'
;MSILGHIVRFIVAALVLMVVSWIVPGFSVGGFWSALILAIVIALVGYIIEAVFGRRVSPFGRGIVGFLVSALVIWIAQYVVTNVSVSVLGALLAALVIGIIDLFIPVSTPFEAGRKDGK
;
A
#
# COMPACT_ATOMS: atom_id res chain seq x y z
N MET A 1 -2.97 21.24 -3.45
CA MET A 1 -2.94 19.84 -3.94
C MET A 1 -1.91 19.75 -5.05
N SER A 2 -0.66 19.39 -4.77
CA SER A 2 0.29 19.12 -5.85
C SER A 2 0.07 17.67 -6.28
N ILE A 3 -0.51 17.48 -7.46
CA ILE A 3 -0.65 16.18 -8.15
C ILE A 3 0.68 15.41 -8.12
N LEU A 4 1.79 16.14 -8.12
CA LEU A 4 3.15 15.66 -7.94
C LEU A 4 3.36 14.77 -6.70
N GLY A 5 2.79 15.13 -5.54
CA GLY A 5 2.95 14.35 -4.32
C GLY A 5 2.24 12.98 -4.38
N HIS A 6 1.08 12.93 -5.03
CA HIS A 6 0.36 11.66 -5.24
C HIS A 6 1.11 10.76 -6.21
N ILE A 7 1.64 11.32 -7.30
CA ILE A 7 2.44 10.56 -8.28
C ILE A 7 3.68 9.95 -7.62
N VAL A 8 4.44 10.74 -6.85
CA VAL A 8 5.62 10.24 -6.13
C VAL A 8 5.25 9.11 -5.17
N ARG A 9 4.14 9.26 -4.42
CA ARG A 9 3.66 8.19 -3.52
C ARG A 9 3.36 6.89 -4.25
N PHE A 10 2.70 6.95 -5.41
CA PHE A 10 2.40 5.74 -6.19
C PHE A 10 3.67 5.10 -6.76
N ILE A 11 4.64 5.90 -7.20
CA ILE A 11 5.94 5.39 -7.65
C ILE A 11 6.68 4.71 -6.51
N VAL A 12 6.75 5.35 -5.34
CA VAL A 12 7.39 4.77 -4.14
C VAL A 12 6.69 3.46 -3.75
N ALA A 13 5.35 3.44 -3.70
CA ALA A 13 4.59 2.24 -3.39
C ALA A 13 4.86 1.11 -4.41
N ALA A 14 4.94 1.43 -5.70
CA ALA A 14 5.28 0.45 -6.74
C ALA A 14 6.69 -0.14 -6.51
N LEU A 15 7.67 0.70 -6.20
CA LEU A 15 9.03 0.25 -5.87
C LEU A 15 9.05 -0.62 -4.61
N VAL A 16 8.32 -0.24 -3.58
CA VAL A 16 8.17 -1.04 -2.35
C VAL A 16 7.58 -2.41 -2.68
N LEU A 17 6.51 -2.48 -3.47
CA LEU A 17 5.91 -3.76 -3.87
C LEU A 17 6.90 -4.63 -4.69
N MET A 18 7.73 -4.03 -5.53
CA MET A 18 8.79 -4.78 -6.23
C MET A 18 9.80 -5.38 -5.25
N VAL A 19 10.26 -4.60 -4.27
CA VAL A 19 11.19 -5.10 -3.23
C VAL A 19 10.53 -6.20 -2.40
N VAL A 20 9.27 -6.01 -2.00
CA VAL A 20 8.49 -7.01 -1.25
C VAL A 20 8.36 -8.30 -2.04
N SER A 21 8.20 -8.24 -3.37
CA SER A 21 8.13 -9.43 -4.23
C SER A 21 9.40 -10.28 -4.25
N TRP A 22 10.54 -9.74 -3.83
CA TRP A 22 11.78 -10.49 -3.70
C TRP A 22 11.97 -11.06 -2.28
N ILE A 23 11.43 -10.38 -1.28
CA ILE A 23 11.56 -10.77 0.12
C ILE A 23 10.53 -11.84 0.49
N VAL A 24 9.31 -11.72 -0.04
CA VAL A 24 8.16 -12.50 0.42
C VAL A 24 7.89 -13.70 -0.50
N PRO A 25 8.08 -14.94 0.00
CA PRO A 25 7.72 -16.12 -0.77
C PRO A 25 6.20 -16.16 -1.00
N GLY A 26 5.81 -16.48 -2.23
CA GLY A 26 4.40 -16.53 -2.62
C GLY A 26 3.75 -15.16 -2.85
N PHE A 27 4.53 -14.08 -2.97
CA PHE A 27 4.11 -12.77 -3.49
C PHE A 27 4.98 -12.41 -4.70
N SER A 28 4.46 -12.56 -5.93
CA SER A 28 5.20 -12.30 -7.16
C SER A 28 4.51 -11.22 -7.99
N VAL A 29 5.30 -10.26 -8.47
CA VAL A 29 4.84 -9.14 -9.30
C VAL A 29 5.72 -9.08 -10.54
N GLY A 30 5.14 -9.26 -11.71
CA GLY A 30 5.89 -9.47 -12.95
C GLY A 30 6.49 -8.21 -13.59
N GLY A 31 6.71 -7.13 -12.82
CA GLY A 31 7.43 -5.94 -13.26
C GLY A 31 6.93 -4.62 -12.65
N PHE A 32 7.58 -3.52 -13.02
CA PHE A 32 7.24 -2.17 -12.53
C PHE A 32 5.81 -1.75 -12.86
N TRP A 33 5.35 -2.01 -14.08
CA TRP A 33 3.99 -1.65 -14.51
C TRP A 33 2.91 -2.40 -13.71
N SER A 34 3.11 -3.70 -13.51
CA SER A 34 2.22 -4.50 -12.65
C SER A 34 2.24 -4.00 -11.21
N ALA A 35 3.41 -3.66 -10.67
CA ALA A 35 3.55 -3.11 -9.32
C ALA A 35 2.84 -1.75 -9.16
N LEU A 36 2.94 -0.89 -10.17
CA LEU A 36 2.29 0.42 -10.18
C LEU A 36 0.77 0.29 -10.19
N ILE A 37 0.24 -0.57 -11.07
CA ILE A 37 -1.20 -0.83 -11.13
C ILE A 37 -1.66 -1.48 -9.82
N LEU A 38 -0.88 -2.43 -9.27
CA LEU A 38 -1.17 -3.06 -7.99
C LEU A 38 -1.23 -2.05 -6.84
N ALA A 39 -0.28 -1.11 -6.76
CA ALA A 39 -0.31 -0.03 -5.76
C ALA A 39 -1.56 0.84 -5.89
N ILE A 40 -1.97 1.16 -7.12
CA ILE A 40 -3.19 1.94 -7.38
C ILE A 40 -4.44 1.16 -6.94
N VAL A 41 -4.53 -0.12 -7.29
CA VAL A 41 -5.65 -0.99 -6.91
C VAL A 41 -5.73 -1.13 -5.39
N ILE A 42 -4.61 -1.39 -4.71
CA ILE A 42 -4.56 -1.50 -3.24
C ILE A 42 -5.04 -0.20 -2.59
N ALA A 43 -4.57 0.96 -3.08
CA ALA A 43 -5.01 2.25 -2.55
C ALA A 43 -6.50 2.50 -2.78
N LEU A 44 -7.02 2.15 -3.95
CA LEU A 44 -8.43 2.31 -4.29
C LEU A 44 -9.33 1.40 -3.45
N VAL A 45 -8.97 0.12 -3.34
CA VAL A 45 -9.73 -0.85 -2.53
C VAL A 45 -9.67 -0.47 -1.05
N GLY A 46 -8.51 -0.06 -0.55
CA GLY A 46 -8.37 0.45 0.82
C GLY A 46 -9.28 1.64 1.09
N TYR A 47 -9.37 2.58 0.14
CA TYR A 47 -10.29 3.72 0.23
C TYR A 47 -11.77 3.27 0.26
N ILE A 48 -12.16 2.32 -0.58
CA ILE A 48 -13.54 1.78 -0.60
C ILE A 48 -13.87 1.09 0.73
N ILE A 49 -12.97 0.27 1.25
CA ILE A 49 -13.16 -0.42 2.53
C ILE A 49 -13.32 0.60 3.66
N GLU A 50 -12.51 1.66 3.68
CA GLU A 50 -12.64 2.72 4.67
C GLU A 50 -13.96 3.49 4.52
N ALA A 51 -14.41 3.73 3.29
CA ALA A 51 -15.68 4.40 3.01
C ALA A 51 -16.89 3.58 3.47
N VAL A 52 -16.86 2.25 3.28
CA VAL A 52 -17.97 1.34 3.60
C VAL A 52 -18.00 0.97 5.09
N PHE A 53 -16.86 0.60 5.66
CA PHE A 53 -16.76 0.14 7.05
C PHE A 53 -16.46 1.26 8.06
N GLY A 54 -16.30 2.49 7.55
CA GLY A 54 -15.95 3.67 8.33
C GLY A 54 -14.50 3.67 8.84
N ARG A 55 -14.11 4.76 9.52
CA ARG A 55 -12.77 4.94 10.12
C ARG A 55 -12.49 4.00 11.31
N ARG A 56 -13.19 2.87 11.44
CA ARG A 56 -12.91 1.79 12.39
C ARG A 56 -12.24 0.56 11.75
N VAL A 57 -12.05 0.57 10.42
CA VAL A 57 -11.33 -0.49 9.69
C VAL A 57 -10.13 0.02 8.87
N SER A 58 -9.77 1.32 9.00
CA SER A 58 -8.58 1.89 8.33
C SER A 58 -7.33 0.99 8.45
N PRO A 59 -6.65 0.68 7.33
CA PRO A 59 -5.50 -0.24 7.28
C PRO A 59 -4.30 0.23 8.09
N PHE A 60 -4.16 1.55 8.26
CA PHE A 60 -2.93 2.20 8.74
C PHE A 60 -2.92 2.57 10.25
N GLY A 61 -3.84 2.05 11.09
CA GLY A 61 -3.92 2.54 12.48
C GLY A 61 -4.61 1.65 13.54
N ARG A 62 -4.90 0.37 13.27
CA ARG A 62 -5.52 -0.52 14.27
C ARG A 62 -4.87 -1.91 14.28
N GLY A 63 -3.68 -2.01 14.86
CA GLY A 63 -3.03 -3.28 15.26
C GLY A 63 -3.26 -4.45 14.30
N ILE A 64 -3.79 -5.57 14.84
CA ILE A 64 -4.00 -6.82 14.11
C ILE A 64 -5.10 -6.70 13.03
N VAL A 65 -6.15 -5.90 13.27
CA VAL A 65 -7.27 -5.78 12.33
C VAL A 65 -6.84 -5.08 11.04
N GLY A 66 -6.08 -3.98 11.15
CA GLY A 66 -5.55 -3.28 9.99
C GLY A 66 -4.61 -4.16 9.17
N PHE A 67 -3.77 -4.94 9.85
CA PHE A 67 -2.89 -5.93 9.20
C PHE A 67 -3.67 -6.97 8.39
N LEU A 68 -4.72 -7.57 8.98
CA LEU A 68 -5.56 -8.54 8.27
C LEU A 68 -6.30 -7.93 7.08
N VAL A 69 -6.78 -6.69 7.22
CA VAL A 69 -7.41 -5.95 6.13
C VAL A 69 -6.42 -5.70 5.01
N SER A 70 -5.20 -5.24 5.31
CA SER A 70 -4.15 -5.05 4.30
C SER A 70 -3.81 -6.34 3.56
N ALA A 71 -3.64 -7.44 4.29
CA ALA A 71 -3.40 -8.76 3.69
C ALA A 71 -4.55 -9.18 2.78
N LEU A 72 -5.80 -8.98 3.22
CA LEU A 72 -6.98 -9.27 2.42
C LEU A 72 -7.03 -8.41 1.14
N VAL A 73 -6.73 -7.11 1.25
CA VAL A 73 -6.70 -6.20 0.09
C VAL A 73 -5.63 -6.63 -0.91
N ILE A 74 -4.42 -6.94 -0.45
CA ILE A 74 -3.32 -7.40 -1.31
C ILE A 74 -3.71 -8.71 -2.00
N TRP A 75 -4.31 -9.64 -1.25
CA TRP A 75 -4.75 -10.91 -1.80
C TRP A 75 -5.86 -10.74 -2.84
N ILE A 76 -6.82 -9.84 -2.62
CA ILE A 76 -7.89 -9.57 -3.59
C ILE A 76 -7.37 -8.81 -4.81
N ALA A 77 -6.42 -7.89 -4.62
CA ALA A 77 -5.90 -7.04 -5.69
C ALA A 77 -5.25 -7.85 -6.84
N GLN A 78 -4.75 -9.06 -6.56
CA GLN A 78 -4.20 -9.95 -7.59
C GLN A 78 -5.22 -10.32 -8.68
N TYR A 79 -6.53 -10.34 -8.37
CA TYR A 79 -7.56 -10.67 -9.35
C TYR A 79 -7.83 -9.53 -10.34
N VAL A 80 -7.47 -8.31 -9.96
CA VAL A 80 -7.65 -7.12 -10.80
C VAL A 80 -6.42 -6.87 -11.67
N VAL A 81 -5.23 -7.23 -11.16
CA VAL A 81 -3.96 -6.91 -11.82
C VAL A 81 -3.38 -8.14 -12.50
N THR A 82 -3.17 -8.05 -13.81
CA THR A 82 -2.50 -9.10 -14.58
C THR A 82 -1.04 -9.23 -14.17
N ASN A 83 -0.50 -10.45 -14.29
CA ASN A 83 0.91 -10.73 -14.02
C ASN A 83 1.32 -10.47 -12.55
N VAL A 84 0.40 -10.75 -11.63
CA VAL A 84 0.59 -10.74 -10.18
C VAL A 84 0.07 -12.06 -9.62
N SER A 85 0.84 -12.74 -8.78
CA SER A 85 0.38 -13.94 -8.08
C SER A 85 0.66 -13.82 -6.60
N VAL A 86 -0.39 -14.01 -5.79
CA VAL A 86 -0.33 -13.84 -4.34
C VAL A 86 -1.02 -14.99 -3.64
N SER A 87 -0.25 -15.82 -2.95
CA SER A 87 -0.78 -16.83 -2.03
C SER A 87 -1.34 -16.17 -0.76
N VAL A 88 -2.22 -16.85 -0.03
CA VAL A 88 -2.74 -16.34 1.25
C VAL A 88 -1.61 -16.07 2.25
N LEU A 89 -0.63 -16.96 2.33
CA LEU A 89 0.56 -16.77 3.17
C LEU A 89 1.42 -15.60 2.68
N GLY A 90 1.62 -15.50 1.36
CA GLY A 90 2.34 -14.39 0.74
C GLY A 90 1.67 -13.04 1.01
N ALA A 91 0.34 -12.97 1.00
CA ALA A 91 -0.38 -11.74 1.32
C ALA A 91 -0.19 -11.30 2.78
N LEU A 92 -0.21 -12.26 3.72
CA LEU A 92 0.04 -11.98 5.14
C LEU A 92 1.48 -11.49 5.35
N LEU A 93 2.45 -12.17 4.76
CA LEU A 93 3.86 -11.77 4.85
C LEU A 93 4.11 -10.42 4.15
N ALA A 94 3.52 -10.19 2.98
CA ALA A 94 3.61 -8.92 2.25
C ALA A 94 3.02 -7.78 3.05
N ALA A 95 1.83 -7.95 3.64
CA ALA A 95 1.22 -6.94 4.50
C ALA A 95 2.11 -6.59 5.70
N LEU A 96 2.85 -7.57 6.23
CA LEU A 96 3.76 -7.36 7.36
C LEU A 96 4.96 -6.53 6.92
N VAL A 97 5.60 -6.93 5.83
CA VAL A 97 6.78 -6.25 5.28
C VAL A 97 6.42 -4.84 4.82
N ILE A 98 5.31 -4.66 4.10
CA ILE A 98 4.83 -3.34 3.66
C ILE A 98 4.54 -2.44 4.87
N GLY A 99 3.84 -2.96 5.89
CA GLY A 99 3.57 -2.19 7.11
C GLY A 99 4.83 -1.75 7.84
N ILE A 100 5.88 -2.59 7.84
CA ILE A 100 7.20 -2.21 8.38
C ILE A 100 7.86 -1.15 7.48
N ILE A 101 7.87 -1.33 6.16
CA ILE A 101 8.49 -0.38 5.23
C ILE A 101 7.85 1.01 5.34
N ASP A 102 6.52 1.07 5.44
CA ASP A 102 5.77 2.32 5.55
C ASP A 102 6.07 3.06 6.88
N LEU A 103 6.52 2.35 7.92
CA LEU A 103 6.98 2.96 9.17
C LEU A 103 8.31 3.70 8.99
N PHE A 104 9.21 3.16 8.15
CA PHE A 104 10.53 3.75 7.88
C PHE A 104 10.51 4.80 6.77
N ILE A 105 9.58 4.68 5.83
CA ILE A 105 9.33 5.66 4.78
C ILE A 105 7.94 6.26 5.01
N PRO A 106 7.73 7.02 6.10
CA PRO A 106 6.54 7.84 6.19
C PRO A 106 6.66 8.85 5.05
N VAL A 107 5.88 8.65 3.99
CA VAL A 107 5.73 9.63 2.92
C VAL A 107 5.09 10.87 3.54
N SER A 108 5.92 11.79 4.00
CA SER A 108 5.51 13.01 4.68
C SER A 108 4.53 13.78 3.79
N THR A 109 3.28 13.87 4.24
CA THR A 109 2.31 14.77 3.64
C THR A 109 2.85 16.21 3.70
N PRO A 110 2.65 17.04 2.66
CA PRO A 110 3.10 18.45 2.62
C PRO A 110 2.54 19.38 3.72
N PHE A 111 1.77 18.88 4.68
CA PHE A 111 1.15 19.69 5.73
C PHE A 111 2.16 20.30 6.74
N GLU A 112 3.42 19.87 6.75
CA GLU A 112 4.47 20.53 7.55
C GLU A 112 5.22 21.65 6.81
N ALA A 113 5.17 21.71 5.48
CA ALA A 113 5.91 22.70 4.71
C ALA A 113 5.22 24.07 4.63
N GLY A 114 3.93 24.16 4.99
CA GLY A 114 3.16 25.41 4.96
C GLY A 114 3.04 26.14 6.31
N ARG A 115 3.70 25.64 7.38
CA ARG A 115 3.53 26.17 8.75
C ARG A 115 4.82 26.70 9.36
N LYS A 116 5.78 27.15 8.54
CA LYS A 116 7.05 27.74 9.00
C LYS A 116 7.37 29.16 8.51
N ASP A 117 6.45 29.84 7.82
CA ASP A 117 6.59 31.27 7.44
C ASP A 117 5.47 32.14 8.02
N GLY A 118 5.04 31.82 9.24
CA GLY A 118 3.95 32.53 9.90
C GLY A 118 4.20 32.71 11.40
N LYS A 119 5.38 33.23 11.75
CA LYS A 119 5.65 34.15 12.88
C LYS A 119 7.14 34.45 12.95
#